data_AF-A0A2P4XB48-F1
#
_entry.id   AF-A0A2P4XB48-F1
#
_cell.length_a   1.000
_cell.length_b   1.000
_cell.length_c   1.000
_cell.angle_alpha   90.00
_cell.angle_beta   90.00
_cell.angle_gamma   90.00
#
_symmetry.space_group_name_H-M   'P 1'
#
loop_
_entity.id
_entity.type
_entity.pdbx_description
1 polymer ?
#
loop_
_entity_poly.entity_id
_entity_poly.type
_entity_poly.pdbx_seq_one_letter_code
_entity_poly.pdbx_strand_id
1 'polypeptide(L)'
;MMDLNSKDKSPGAAFLTTHKSNIALWSGFVVVVFFCYHLFSDGDFSFLMTMGAFVRAFGFAFLIFKAFSQRSVAGLSLKTLELYAFVFLFRLSSILRYQGYLPYDRSGDWLYTFLEIVALTLCCGVIYLVTMRFNSTYELRYDTFGWLHLPTELGGLYILLPCMFFGMLIHPNLNRNWFSDVSWTIA
;
A
#
# COMPACT_ATOMS: atom_id res chain seq x y z
N MET A 1 15.33 45.28 -19.78
CA MET A 1 13.94 44.84 -20.02
C MET A 1 13.51 44.06 -18.79
N MET A 2 12.56 44.61 -18.02
CA MET A 2 11.97 43.94 -16.87
C MET A 2 11.07 42.82 -17.39
N ASP A 3 11.32 41.58 -16.97
CA ASP A 3 10.44 40.44 -17.21
C ASP A 3 9.11 40.67 -16.47
N LEU A 4 8.16 41.27 -17.18
CA LEU A 4 6.79 41.57 -16.72
C LEU A 4 5.85 40.34 -16.78
N ASN A 5 6.38 39.11 -16.79
CA ASN A 5 5.57 37.89 -16.95
C ASN A 5 5.30 37.12 -15.64
N SER A 6 5.64 37.68 -14.47
CA SER A 6 5.49 37.00 -13.18
C SER A 6 4.27 37.46 -12.36
N LYS A 7 3.53 38.48 -12.79
CA LYS A 7 2.33 38.95 -12.10
C LYS A 7 1.07 38.51 -12.86
N ASP A 8 0.23 37.80 -12.14
CA ASP A 8 -1.14 37.42 -12.47
C ASP A 8 -1.36 36.09 -13.23
N LYS A 9 -0.72 35.02 -12.74
CA LYS A 9 -1.34 33.70 -12.90
C LYS A 9 -2.50 33.62 -11.91
N SER A 10 -3.71 33.36 -12.41
CA SER A 10 -4.87 33.12 -11.55
C SER A 10 -4.51 32.10 -10.46
N PRO A 11 -5.07 32.19 -9.24
CA PRO A 11 -4.74 31.28 -8.14
C PRO A 11 -4.82 29.80 -8.56
N GLY A 12 -5.77 29.46 -9.43
CA GLY A 12 -5.90 28.11 -10.01
C GLY A 12 -4.76 27.72 -10.96
N ALA A 13 -4.29 28.64 -11.82
CA ALA A 13 -3.16 28.37 -12.71
C ALA A 13 -1.85 28.17 -11.94
N ALA A 14 -1.63 28.92 -10.85
CA ALA A 14 -0.49 28.71 -9.96
C ALA A 14 -0.55 27.34 -9.27
N PHE A 15 -1.72 26.97 -8.73
CA PHE A 15 -1.96 25.66 -8.10
C PHE A 15 -1.68 24.49 -9.05
N LEU A 16 -2.20 24.56 -10.28
CA LEU A 16 -1.99 23.55 -11.33
C LEU A 16 -0.50 23.36 -11.65
N THR A 17 0.26 24.45 -11.73
CA THR A 17 1.70 24.36 -12.01
C THR A 17 2.49 23.75 -10.86
N THR A 18 2.13 24.06 -9.61
CA THR A 18 2.80 23.54 -8.41
C THR A 18 2.56 22.04 -8.21
N HIS A 19 1.36 21.55 -8.53
CA HIS A 19 0.98 20.16 -8.27
C HIS A 19 0.86 19.29 -9.53
N LYS A 20 1.38 19.77 -10.67
CA LYS A 20 1.28 19.08 -11.98
C LYS A 20 1.62 17.59 -11.91
N SER A 21 2.72 17.22 -11.23
CA SER A 21 3.14 15.82 -11.12
C SER A 21 2.17 14.98 -10.29
N ASN A 22 1.65 15.52 -9.18
CA ASN A 22 0.66 14.80 -8.37
C ASN A 22 -0.64 14.59 -9.17
N ILE A 23 -1.12 15.64 -9.85
CA ILE A 23 -2.33 15.58 -10.68
C ILE A 23 -2.15 14.54 -11.78
N ALA A 24 -1.01 14.54 -12.48
CA ALA A 24 -0.71 13.56 -13.51
C ALA A 24 -0.70 12.12 -12.98
N LEU A 25 -0.11 11.87 -11.80
CA LEU A 25 -0.09 10.55 -11.18
C LEU A 25 -1.50 10.07 -10.80
N TRP A 26 -2.30 10.92 -10.16
CA TRP A 26 -3.68 10.59 -9.79
C TRP A 26 -4.59 10.39 -11.00
N SER A 27 -4.50 11.25 -12.01
CA SER A 27 -5.24 11.09 -13.27
C SER A 27 -4.83 9.81 -14.00
N GLY A 28 -3.53 9.51 -14.07
CA GLY A 28 -3.02 8.28 -14.65
C GLY A 28 -3.53 7.03 -13.92
N PHE A 29 -3.52 7.06 -12.58
CA PHE A 29 -4.07 5.98 -11.76
C PHE A 29 -5.55 5.72 -12.07
N VAL A 30 -6.37 6.78 -12.12
CA VAL A 30 -7.79 6.67 -12.44
C VAL A 30 -8.00 6.04 -13.82
N VAL A 31 -7.25 6.48 -14.82
CA VAL A 31 -7.31 5.91 -16.19
C VAL A 31 -6.94 4.42 -16.17
N VAL A 32 -5.86 4.03 -15.47
CA VAL A 32 -5.44 2.62 -15.35
C VAL A 32 -6.53 1.78 -14.69
N VAL A 33 -7.14 2.26 -13.60
CA VAL A 33 -8.20 1.53 -12.90
C VAL A 33 -9.43 1.35 -13.80
N PHE A 34 -9.88 2.40 -14.50
CA PHE A 34 -11.00 2.29 -15.44
C PHE A 34 -10.69 1.37 -16.61
N PHE A 35 -9.48 1.44 -17.16
CA PHE A 35 -9.02 0.54 -18.21
C PHE A 35 -9.04 -0.91 -17.74
N CYS A 36 -8.51 -1.19 -16.55
CA CYS A 36 -8.52 -2.52 -15.97
C CYS A 36 -9.93 -3.01 -15.61
N TYR A 37 -10.82 -2.13 -15.16
CA TYR A 37 -12.23 -2.47 -14.95
C TYR A 37 -12.88 -2.94 -16.25
N HIS A 38 -12.77 -2.15 -17.33
CA HIS A 38 -13.39 -2.50 -18.61
C HIS A 38 -12.78 -3.74 -19.27
N LEU A 39 -11.49 -4.02 -19.04
CA LEU A 39 -10.84 -5.17 -19.66
C LEU A 39 -10.86 -6.43 -18.80
N PHE A 40 -10.85 -6.33 -17.48
CA PHE A 40 -10.62 -7.48 -16.60
C PHE A 40 -11.74 -7.73 -15.60
N SER A 41 -12.78 -6.90 -15.54
CA SER A 41 -13.95 -7.11 -14.69
C SER A 41 -15.19 -7.44 -15.50
N ASP A 42 -16.04 -8.29 -14.94
CA ASP A 42 -17.40 -8.56 -15.43
C ASP A 42 -18.42 -7.58 -14.80
N GLY A 43 -17.96 -6.63 -13.98
CA GLY A 43 -18.79 -5.65 -13.30
C GLY A 43 -19.32 -6.11 -11.94
N ASP A 44 -18.86 -7.25 -11.44
CA ASP A 44 -19.29 -7.81 -10.16
C ASP A 44 -18.77 -7.01 -8.97
N PHE A 45 -19.53 -7.01 -7.88
CA PHE A 45 -19.19 -6.28 -6.66
C PHE A 45 -17.82 -6.69 -6.08
N SER A 46 -17.42 -7.94 -6.28
CA SER A 46 -16.13 -8.45 -5.80
C SER A 46 -14.91 -7.79 -6.46
N PHE A 47 -15.08 -7.08 -7.60
CA PHE A 47 -14.04 -6.23 -8.18
C PHE A 47 -13.55 -5.14 -7.21
N LEU A 48 -14.36 -4.74 -6.22
CA LEU A 48 -13.93 -3.77 -5.21
C LEU A 48 -12.71 -4.23 -4.41
N MET A 49 -12.52 -5.54 -4.20
CA MET A 49 -11.28 -6.06 -3.61
C MET A 49 -10.08 -5.80 -4.52
N THR A 50 -10.22 -6.02 -5.83
CA THR A 50 -9.19 -5.69 -6.83
C THR A 50 -8.92 -4.20 -6.89
N MET A 51 -9.95 -3.35 -6.83
CA MET A 51 -9.78 -1.90 -6.73
C MET A 51 -8.99 -1.51 -5.46
N GLY A 52 -9.27 -2.14 -4.32
CA GLY A 52 -8.50 -1.95 -3.10
C GLY A 52 -7.02 -2.34 -3.25
N ALA A 53 -6.74 -3.43 -3.98
CA ALA A 53 -5.37 -3.84 -4.31
C ALA A 53 -4.66 -2.81 -5.21
N PHE A 54 -5.34 -2.26 -6.21
CA PHE A 54 -4.83 -1.16 -7.05
C PHE A 54 -4.46 0.06 -6.21
N VAL A 55 -5.37 0.52 -5.35
CA VAL A 55 -5.14 1.69 -4.50
C VAL A 55 -3.95 1.46 -3.57
N ARG A 56 -3.83 0.28 -2.96
CA ARG A 56 -2.68 -0.06 -2.11
C ARG A 56 -1.36 -0.08 -2.89
N ALA A 57 -1.31 -0.77 -4.03
CA ALA A 57 -0.11 -0.81 -4.87
C ALA A 57 0.30 0.59 -5.34
N PHE A 58 -0.67 1.40 -5.79
CA PHE A 58 -0.44 2.79 -6.18
C PHE A 58 0.07 3.64 -5.02
N GLY A 59 -0.47 3.46 -3.81
CA GLY A 59 0.02 4.13 -2.60
C GLY A 59 1.52 3.93 -2.37
N PHE A 60 2.01 2.69 -2.45
CA PHE A 60 3.45 2.41 -2.31
C PHE A 60 4.28 2.95 -3.48
N ALA A 61 3.80 2.82 -4.72
CA ALA A 61 4.47 3.42 -5.88
C ALA A 61 4.58 4.95 -5.74
N PHE A 62 3.53 5.60 -5.23
CA PHE A 62 3.49 7.04 -4.98
C PHE A 62 4.46 7.44 -3.86
N LEU A 63 4.57 6.64 -2.79
CA LEU A 63 5.57 6.83 -1.74
C LEU A 63 7.00 6.76 -2.29
N ILE A 64 7.30 5.80 -3.16
CA ILE A 64 8.60 5.68 -3.83
C ILE A 64 8.87 6.94 -4.67
N PHE A 65 7.90 7.35 -5.49
CA PHE A 65 8.03 8.56 -6.31
C PHE A 65 8.31 9.80 -5.45
N LYS A 66 7.60 9.96 -4.32
CA LYS A 66 7.81 11.06 -3.38
C LYS A 66 9.19 11.01 -2.73
N ALA A 67 9.61 9.84 -2.25
CA ALA A 67 10.91 9.67 -1.63
C ALA A 67 12.06 10.04 -2.58
N PHE A 68 11.97 9.66 -3.87
CA PHE A 68 12.96 10.07 -4.87
C PHE A 68 12.88 11.54 -5.25
N SER A 69 11.67 12.09 -5.40
CA SER A 69 11.46 13.50 -5.78
C SER A 69 11.97 14.46 -4.69
N GLN A 70 11.76 14.10 -3.42
CA GLN A 70 12.16 14.90 -2.26
C GLN A 70 13.53 14.53 -1.72
N ARG A 71 14.09 13.39 -2.15
CA ARG A 71 15.32 12.77 -1.61
C ARG A 71 15.28 12.59 -0.08
N SER A 72 14.09 12.27 0.44
CA SER A 72 13.83 12.19 1.86
C SER A 72 12.70 11.20 2.14
N VAL A 73 12.77 10.56 3.30
CA VAL A 73 11.72 9.71 3.88
C VAL A 73 11.19 10.27 5.21
N ALA A 74 11.41 11.56 5.46
CA ALA A 74 10.91 12.24 6.65
C ALA A 74 9.38 12.10 6.75
N GLY A 75 8.88 11.87 7.97
CA GLY A 75 7.46 11.61 8.22
C GLY A 75 6.93 10.20 7.86
N LEU A 76 7.74 9.28 7.33
CA LEU A 76 7.32 7.88 7.15
C LEU A 76 7.48 7.08 8.45
N SER A 77 6.51 6.22 8.77
CA SER A 77 6.63 5.22 9.85
C SER A 77 7.14 3.91 9.28
N LEU A 78 8.31 3.45 9.76
CA LEU A 78 8.85 2.14 9.36
C LEU A 78 7.95 1.01 9.84
N LYS A 79 7.37 1.14 11.04
CA LYS A 79 6.49 0.13 11.65
C LYS A 79 5.25 -0.12 10.82
N THR A 80 4.65 0.93 10.27
CA THR A 80 3.49 0.78 9.37
C THR A 80 3.89 0.00 8.12
N LEU A 81 5.06 0.26 7.54
CA LEU A 81 5.54 -0.46 6.35
C LEU A 81 5.80 -1.94 6.67
N GLU A 82 6.42 -2.23 7.81
CA GLU A 82 6.64 -3.61 8.28
C GLU A 82 5.32 -4.35 8.51
N LEU A 83 4.34 -3.71 9.14
CA LEU A 83 2.99 -4.28 9.32
C LEU A 83 2.32 -4.59 7.98
N TYR A 84 2.42 -3.68 7.00
CA TYR A 84 1.93 -3.95 5.65
C TYR A 84 2.67 -5.11 4.97
N ALA A 85 3.99 -5.24 5.15
CA ALA A 85 4.73 -6.38 4.64
C ALA A 85 4.20 -7.70 5.23
N PHE A 86 3.92 -7.75 6.53
CA PHE A 86 3.26 -8.91 7.15
C PHE A 86 1.86 -9.16 6.60
N VAL A 87 1.03 -8.13 6.46
CA VAL A 87 -0.30 -8.23 5.83
C VAL A 87 -0.21 -8.87 4.45
N PHE A 88 0.71 -8.42 3.60
CA PHE A 88 0.91 -8.99 2.28
C PHE A 88 1.39 -10.44 2.33
N LEU A 89 2.36 -10.77 3.21
CA LEU A 89 2.86 -12.15 3.36
C LEU A 89 1.76 -13.11 3.79
N PHE A 90 0.98 -12.74 4.82
CA PHE A 90 -0.14 -13.54 5.30
C PHE A 90 -1.22 -13.69 4.23
N ARG A 91 -1.62 -12.60 3.56
CA ARG A 91 -2.63 -12.67 2.50
C ARG A 91 -2.17 -13.53 1.33
N LEU A 92 -0.97 -13.31 0.81
CA LEU A 92 -0.38 -14.08 -0.29
C LEU A 92 -0.25 -15.56 0.04
N SER A 93 0.10 -15.88 1.29
CA SER A 93 0.16 -17.28 1.73
C SER A 93 -1.18 -18.01 1.58
N SER A 94 -2.30 -17.29 1.63
CA SER A 94 -3.65 -17.84 1.46
C SER A 94 -4.05 -17.86 -0.02
N ILE A 95 -4.02 -16.71 -0.69
CA ILE A 95 -4.56 -16.56 -2.05
C ILE A 95 -3.71 -17.24 -3.14
N LEU A 96 -2.43 -17.52 -2.89
CA LEU A 96 -1.59 -18.28 -3.83
C LEU A 96 -1.91 -19.78 -3.84
N ARG A 97 -2.52 -20.29 -2.76
CA ARG A 97 -2.83 -21.72 -2.62
C ARG A 97 -4.30 -22.02 -2.87
N TYR A 98 -5.19 -21.09 -2.55
CA TYR A 98 -6.63 -21.32 -2.60
C TYR A 98 -7.38 -20.14 -3.20
N GLN A 99 -8.42 -20.46 -3.97
CA GLN A 99 -9.24 -19.48 -4.67
C GLN A 99 -10.39 -18.92 -3.82
N GLY A 100 -10.72 -19.53 -2.68
CA GLY A 100 -11.90 -19.15 -1.89
C GLY A 100 -11.88 -17.69 -1.40
N TYR A 101 -10.69 -17.10 -1.30
CA TYR A 101 -10.48 -15.72 -0.87
C TYR A 101 -10.15 -14.74 -2.01
N LEU A 102 -10.14 -15.21 -3.25
CA LEU A 102 -10.00 -14.35 -4.42
C LEU A 102 -11.34 -13.63 -4.70
N PRO A 103 -11.30 -12.47 -5.37
CA PRO A 103 -12.48 -11.91 -6.00
C PRO A 103 -13.16 -12.95 -6.89
N TYR A 104 -14.50 -13.01 -6.83
CA TYR A 104 -15.29 -13.86 -7.71
C TYR A 104 -15.30 -13.33 -9.16
N ASP A 105 -15.20 -12.02 -9.31
CA ASP A 105 -15.05 -11.32 -10.57
C ASP A 105 -13.81 -11.82 -11.33
N ARG A 106 -13.85 -11.77 -12.67
CA ARG A 106 -12.74 -12.21 -13.54
C ARG A 106 -11.38 -11.60 -13.18
N SER A 107 -11.35 -10.43 -12.54
CA SER A 107 -10.10 -9.85 -12.04
C SER A 107 -9.42 -10.69 -10.95
N GLY A 108 -10.15 -11.58 -10.27
CA GLY A 108 -9.63 -12.53 -9.29
C GLY A 108 -8.75 -13.62 -9.88
N ASP A 109 -8.90 -13.95 -11.16
CA ASP A 109 -8.18 -15.06 -11.81
C ASP A 109 -6.65 -14.91 -11.74
N TRP A 110 -6.16 -13.68 -11.89
CA TRP A 110 -4.73 -13.41 -11.88
C TRP A 110 -4.40 -11.98 -11.44
N LEU A 111 -5.23 -11.00 -11.82
CA LEU A 111 -4.93 -9.58 -11.63
C LEU A 111 -4.85 -9.21 -10.15
N TYR A 112 -5.77 -9.71 -9.33
CA TYR A 112 -5.74 -9.49 -7.88
C TYR A 112 -4.43 -9.99 -7.25
N THR A 113 -4.08 -11.24 -7.50
CA THR A 113 -2.85 -11.86 -6.98
C THR A 113 -1.59 -11.16 -7.48
N PHE A 114 -1.58 -10.77 -8.76
CA PHE A 114 -0.49 -9.96 -9.34
C PHE A 114 -0.33 -8.63 -8.61
N LEU A 115 -1.42 -7.92 -8.34
CA LEU A 115 -1.39 -6.64 -7.62
C LEU A 115 -0.90 -6.81 -6.17
N GLU A 116 -1.27 -7.89 -5.46
CA GLU A 116 -0.74 -8.16 -4.12
C GLU A 116 0.79 -8.40 -4.14
N ILE A 117 1.31 -9.14 -5.13
CA ILE A 117 2.76 -9.36 -5.30
C ILE A 117 3.48 -8.04 -5.62
N VAL A 118 2.93 -7.24 -6.52
CA VAL A 118 3.46 -5.91 -6.85
C VAL A 118 3.47 -5.02 -5.62
N ALA A 119 2.38 -4.99 -4.84
CA ALA A 119 2.27 -4.18 -3.64
C ALA A 119 3.28 -4.61 -2.56
N LEU A 120 3.49 -5.91 -2.35
CA LEU A 120 4.56 -6.42 -1.47
C LEU A 120 5.94 -5.94 -1.94
N THR A 121 6.23 -6.08 -3.23
CA THR A 121 7.52 -5.68 -3.80
C THR A 121 7.77 -4.19 -3.62
N LEU A 122 6.76 -3.35 -3.90
CA LEU A 122 6.83 -1.92 -3.70
C LEU A 122 6.98 -1.56 -2.22
N CYS A 123 6.25 -2.22 -1.32
CA CYS A 123 6.37 -2.05 0.13
C CYS A 123 7.80 -2.34 0.62
N CYS A 124 8.37 -3.49 0.22
CA CYS A 124 9.77 -3.82 0.48
C CYS A 124 10.74 -2.78 -0.10
N GLY A 125 10.42 -2.24 -1.28
CA GLY A 125 11.14 -1.11 -1.87
C GLY A 125 11.12 0.13 -0.97
N VAL A 126 9.96 0.50 -0.40
CA VAL A 126 9.86 1.63 0.54
C VAL A 126 10.64 1.35 1.83
N ILE A 127 10.56 0.13 2.37
CA ILE A 127 11.35 -0.29 3.54
C ILE A 127 12.85 -0.14 3.25
N TYR A 128 13.32 -0.56 2.07
CA TYR A 128 14.70 -0.36 1.64
C TYR A 128 15.07 1.13 1.54
N LEU A 129 14.17 1.97 1.04
CA LEU A 129 14.40 3.41 1.00
C LEU A 129 14.57 4.02 2.40
N VAL A 130 13.75 3.57 3.37
CA VAL A 130 13.79 4.05 4.75
C VAL A 130 15.00 3.53 5.52
N THR A 131 15.33 2.25 5.36
CA THR A 131 16.39 1.58 6.15
C THR A 131 17.79 1.77 5.57
N MET A 132 17.91 1.94 4.24
CA MET A 132 19.21 1.99 3.55
C MET A 132 19.40 3.30 2.79
N ARG A 133 18.57 3.61 1.78
CA ARG A 133 18.90 4.65 0.79
C ARG A 133 18.83 6.08 1.33
N PHE A 134 17.80 6.38 2.12
CA PHE A 134 17.49 7.71 2.66
C PHE A 134 17.40 7.68 4.19
N ASN A 135 18.02 6.68 4.83
CA ASN A 135 17.97 6.45 6.27
C ASN A 135 18.36 7.67 7.11
N SER A 136 19.29 8.50 6.62
CA SER A 136 19.68 9.74 7.29
C SER A 136 18.55 10.74 7.51
N THR A 137 17.45 10.62 6.75
CA THR A 137 16.26 11.48 6.85
C THR A 137 15.09 10.82 7.59
N TYR A 138 15.27 9.59 8.06
CA TYR A 138 14.26 8.87 8.81
C TYR A 138 14.23 9.36 10.27
N GLU A 139 13.04 9.70 10.76
CA GLU A 139 12.86 10.36 12.05
C GLU A 139 12.35 9.39 13.12
N LEU A 140 13.22 8.49 13.58
CA LEU A 140 12.88 7.49 14.61
C LEU A 140 12.27 8.13 15.88
N ARG A 141 12.67 9.35 16.21
CA ARG A 141 12.13 10.12 17.35
C ARG A 141 10.63 10.38 17.25
N TYR A 142 10.07 10.44 16.05
CA TYR A 142 8.63 10.64 15.82
C TYR A 142 7.90 9.32 15.54
N ASP A 143 8.59 8.24 15.18
CA ASP A 143 8.01 6.89 15.02
C ASP A 143 8.05 6.09 16.33
N THR A 144 7.35 6.58 17.36
CA THR A 144 7.42 6.07 18.76
C THR A 144 6.27 5.14 19.16
N PHE A 145 5.44 4.69 18.21
CA PHE A 145 4.37 3.74 18.51
C PHE A 145 4.92 2.49 19.22
N GLY A 146 4.29 2.07 20.32
CA GLY A 146 4.70 0.90 21.10
C GLY A 146 5.81 1.13 22.14
N TRP A 147 6.29 2.37 22.32
CA TRP A 147 7.35 2.75 23.29
C TRP A 147 6.94 2.67 24.77
N LEU A 148 5.91 1.89 25.13
CA LEU A 148 5.47 1.73 26.52
C LEU A 148 6.23 0.61 27.24
N HIS A 149 6.29 -0.59 26.66
CA HIS A 149 6.99 -1.75 27.27
C HIS A 149 7.98 -2.44 26.32
N LEU A 150 8.03 -2.06 25.05
CA LEU A 150 9.00 -2.60 24.08
C LEU A 150 9.93 -1.50 23.57
N PRO A 151 11.14 -1.87 23.10
CA PRO A 151 11.97 -0.97 22.31
C PRO A 151 11.18 -0.40 21.14
N THR A 152 11.39 0.89 20.83
CA THR A 152 10.67 1.59 19.77
C THR A 152 10.70 0.85 18.44
N GLU A 153 11.82 0.21 18.10
CA GLU A 153 12.01 -0.58 16.89
C GLU A 153 10.99 -1.73 16.78
N LEU A 154 10.59 -2.34 17.89
CA LEU A 154 9.66 -3.46 17.95
C LEU A 154 8.21 -3.05 18.19
N GLY A 155 7.91 -1.75 18.10
CA GLY A 155 6.59 -1.22 18.41
C GLY A 155 5.45 -1.79 17.56
N GLY A 156 5.72 -2.22 16.32
CA GLY A 156 4.73 -2.88 15.46
C GLY A 156 4.14 -4.16 16.07
N LEU A 157 4.86 -4.84 16.98
CA LEU A 157 4.40 -6.05 17.64
C LEU A 157 3.14 -5.83 18.51
N TYR A 158 2.90 -4.60 18.97
CA TYR A 158 1.66 -4.26 19.70
C TYR A 158 0.39 -4.45 18.86
N ILE A 159 0.49 -4.33 17.55
CA ILE A 159 -0.63 -4.59 16.63
C ILE A 159 -0.54 -6.03 16.13
N LEU A 160 0.64 -6.47 15.72
CA LEU A 160 0.81 -7.78 15.10
C LEU A 160 0.40 -8.93 16.04
N LEU A 161 0.85 -8.92 17.30
CA LEU A 161 0.59 -10.03 18.23
C LEU A 161 -0.91 -10.20 18.55
N PRO A 162 -1.67 -9.16 18.93
CA PRO A 162 -3.11 -9.30 19.12
C PRO A 162 -3.84 -9.73 17.84
N CYS A 163 -3.50 -9.18 16.67
CA CYS A 163 -4.11 -9.58 15.40
C CYS A 163 -3.87 -11.05 15.08
N MET A 164 -2.65 -11.56 15.29
CA MET A 164 -2.35 -12.99 15.13
C MET A 164 -3.12 -13.85 16.12
N PHE A 165 -3.16 -13.46 17.39
CA PHE A 165 -3.90 -14.17 18.43
C PHE A 165 -5.40 -14.26 18.10
N PHE A 166 -6.03 -13.15 17.77
CA PHE A 166 -7.45 -13.13 17.39
C PHE A 166 -7.71 -13.86 16.08
N GLY A 167 -6.85 -13.74 15.07
CA GLY A 167 -7.00 -14.48 13.80
C GLY A 167 -6.90 -15.99 13.99
N MET A 168 -6.06 -16.48 14.90
CA MET A 168 -5.99 -17.91 15.23
C MET A 168 -7.26 -18.42 15.92
N LEU A 169 -7.88 -17.59 16.78
CA LEU A 169 -9.09 -17.96 17.52
C LEU A 169 -10.38 -17.78 16.72
N ILE A 170 -10.44 -16.73 15.91
CA ILE A 170 -11.63 -16.27 15.19
C ILE A 170 -11.25 -16.16 13.72
N HIS A 171 -11.48 -17.24 12.97
CA HIS A 171 -11.34 -17.30 11.51
C HIS A 171 -12.48 -18.13 10.91
N PRO A 172 -12.91 -17.83 9.66
CA PRO A 172 -13.84 -18.69 8.94
C PRO A 172 -13.13 -19.99 8.52
N ASN A 173 -13.88 -21.03 8.18
CA ASN A 173 -13.33 -22.30 7.70
C ASN A 173 -13.68 -22.50 6.22
N LEU A 174 -13.15 -21.62 5.36
CA LEU A 174 -13.56 -21.51 3.97
C LEU A 174 -12.84 -22.52 3.07
N ASN A 175 -11.51 -22.64 3.17
CA ASN A 175 -10.73 -23.54 2.33
C ASN A 175 -10.47 -24.91 2.98
N ARG A 176 -11.05 -25.14 4.16
CA ARG A 176 -10.78 -26.35 4.98
C ARG A 176 -9.30 -26.50 5.31
N ASN A 177 -8.58 -25.37 5.37
CA ASN A 177 -7.17 -25.33 5.68
C ASN A 177 -6.93 -24.23 6.72
N TRP A 178 -6.68 -24.66 7.96
CA TRP A 178 -6.50 -23.77 9.10
C TRP A 178 -5.45 -22.68 8.82
N PHE A 179 -4.29 -23.04 8.27
CA PHE A 179 -3.23 -22.06 8.01
C PHE A 179 -3.67 -20.99 7.00
N SER A 180 -4.31 -21.39 5.91
CA SER A 180 -4.76 -20.47 4.87
C SER A 180 -5.84 -19.52 5.38
N ASP A 181 -6.81 -20.08 6.10
CA ASP A 181 -7.97 -19.32 6.57
C ASP A 181 -7.58 -18.35 7.70
N VAL A 182 -6.69 -18.79 8.62
CA VAL A 182 -6.10 -17.93 9.65
C VAL A 182 -5.24 -16.84 9.00
N SER A 183 -4.37 -17.19 8.05
CA SER A 183 -3.49 -16.21 7.41
C SER A 183 -4.26 -15.14 6.65
N TRP A 184 -5.36 -15.50 5.98
CA TRP A 184 -6.23 -14.49 5.38
C TRP A 184 -6.89 -13.59 6.43
N THR A 185 -7.31 -14.16 7.57
CA THR A 185 -7.96 -13.39 8.63
C THR A 185 -7.02 -12.43 9.36
N ILE A 186 -5.74 -12.80 9.49
CA ILE A 186 -4.71 -11.94 10.08
C ILE A 186 -4.41 -10.71 9.20
N ALA A 187 -4.59 -10.85 7.89
CA ALA A 187 -4.14 -9.89 6.88
C ALA A 187 -5.19 -8.84 6.48
#